data_AF-A0A0L7QRC4-F1
#
_entry.id   AF-A0A0L7QRC4-F1
#
_cell.length_a   1.000
_cell.length_b   1.000
_cell.length_c   1.000
_cell.angle_alpha   90.00
_cell.angle_beta   90.00
_cell.angle_gamma   90.00
#
_symmetry.space_group_name_H-M   'P 1'
#
loop_
_entity.id
_entity.type
_entity.pdbx_description
1 polymer ?
#
loop_
_entity_poly.entity_id
_entity_poly.type
_entity_poly.pdbx_seq_one_letter_code
_entity_poly.pdbx_strand_id
1 'polypeptide(L)'
;MPVLRREREKYGDLWKEDSSLREEFYERLKEHLPRVVCNVTRLSKIYNCWKEFYAHLQKFGCLLQAVPVAKSSKTIVVCLLVPGKKTKEPPRWLGTADKINLESRFSTSIYLLPQSSLEISMIEPTVNRFATSMQENGYFGYLSVECYCYVQKTEEKLIVLMLNIYPYYSYTQSYVDWMKFAIGGLYNHQKNQFLSDIAAVSEYERRKSSFIFMEKIPEWNETTERYAVAISQLHHTTFSAYRWTNLKNLFEKCGISFDRKKRQGSSIILHDAEIRNFGLMVAVSASMTTTLSMIHNNLTKLHETLTIKSKKKPETNLPALAEFFLKLSLDYQNLAVNKCSPNF
;
A
#
# COMPACT_ATOMS: atom_id res chain seq x y z
N MET A 1 8.60 30.25 -3.59
CA MET A 1 9.70 29.60 -2.84
C MET A 1 11.14 29.97 -3.25
N PRO A 2 11.46 30.62 -4.39
CA PRO A 2 12.84 31.02 -4.69
C PRO A 2 13.43 32.05 -3.71
N VAL A 3 12.62 33.01 -3.24
CA VAL A 3 13.09 34.12 -2.39
C VAL A 3 13.54 33.66 -1.00
N LEU A 4 12.77 32.78 -0.35
CA LEU A 4 13.08 32.30 1.00
C LEU A 4 14.39 31.47 1.04
N ARG A 5 14.69 30.72 -0.03
CA ARG A 5 15.98 30.01 -0.14
C ARG A 5 17.14 30.99 -0.32
N ARG A 6 17.00 32.01 -1.16
CA ARG A 6 18.03 33.04 -1.36
C ARG A 6 18.30 33.83 -0.08
N GLU A 7 17.27 34.23 0.66
CA GLU A 7 17.46 34.95 1.94
C GLU A 7 18.13 34.05 2.98
N ARG A 8 17.74 32.77 3.08
CA ARG A 8 18.45 31.81 3.94
C ARG A 8 19.93 31.68 3.56
N GLU A 9 20.24 31.55 2.27
CA GLU A 9 21.62 31.44 1.78
C GLU A 9 22.43 32.71 2.08
N LYS A 10 21.82 33.88 1.96
CA LYS A 10 22.42 35.19 2.26
C LYS A 10 22.81 35.34 3.74
N TYR A 11 21.98 34.86 4.65
CA TYR A 11 22.18 35.04 6.10
C TYR A 11 22.82 33.83 6.80
N GLY A 12 22.99 32.70 6.13
CA GLY A 12 23.73 31.54 6.66
C GLY A 12 23.22 31.06 8.03
N ASP A 13 24.11 30.96 9.01
CA ASP A 13 23.79 30.50 10.37
C ASP A 13 22.91 31.50 11.14
N LEU A 14 23.06 32.81 10.89
CA LEU A 14 22.22 33.85 11.50
C LEU A 14 20.75 33.69 11.12
N TRP A 15 20.45 33.14 9.95
CA TRP A 15 19.08 32.80 9.55
C TRP A 15 18.41 31.87 10.55
N LYS A 16 19.16 31.00 11.23
CA LYS A 16 18.63 30.08 12.24
C LYS A 16 18.49 30.77 13.60
N GLU A 17 19.48 31.55 13.99
CA GLU A 17 19.60 32.16 15.32
C GLU A 17 18.68 33.37 15.50
N ASP A 18 18.56 34.23 14.50
CA ASP A 18 17.76 35.46 14.57
C ASP A 18 16.34 35.23 14.01
N SER A 19 15.32 35.33 14.87
CA SER A 19 13.91 35.21 14.46
C SER A 19 13.42 36.38 13.61
N SER A 20 13.99 37.57 13.77
CA SER A 20 13.54 38.78 13.07
C SER A 20 13.71 38.67 11.55
N LEU A 21 14.76 37.97 11.09
CA LEU A 21 15.02 37.71 9.67
C LEU A 21 13.93 36.87 8.99
N ARG A 22 13.06 36.21 9.78
CA ARG A 22 11.98 35.33 9.30
C ARG A 22 10.59 35.89 9.59
N GLU A 23 10.49 37.03 10.26
CA GLU A 23 9.21 37.62 10.72
C GLU A 23 8.26 37.85 9.54
N GLU A 24 8.72 38.51 8.47
CA GLU A 24 7.91 38.78 7.27
C GLU A 24 7.41 37.48 6.60
N PHE A 25 8.27 36.47 6.52
CA PHE A 25 7.92 35.17 5.94
C PHE A 25 6.94 34.40 6.82
N TYR A 26 7.08 34.52 8.13
CA TYR A 26 6.18 33.92 9.11
C TYR A 26 4.79 34.55 9.05
N GLU A 27 4.69 35.88 8.98
CA GLU A 27 3.40 36.58 8.82
C GLU A 27 2.74 36.24 7.47
N ARG A 28 3.50 36.20 6.38
CA ARG A 28 2.99 35.71 5.09
C ARG A 28 2.51 34.27 5.18
N LEU A 29 3.25 33.40 5.87
CA LEU A 29 2.84 32.01 6.07
C LEU A 29 1.52 31.94 6.86
N LYS A 30 1.37 32.71 7.94
CA LYS A 30 0.12 32.78 8.72
C LYS A 30 -1.08 33.21 7.88
N GLU A 31 -0.89 34.17 6.97
CA GLU A 31 -1.98 34.65 6.09
C GLU A 31 -2.31 33.61 5.00
N HIS A 32 -1.30 33.04 4.36
CA HIS A 32 -1.49 32.14 3.22
C HIS A 32 -1.89 30.74 3.63
N LEU A 33 -1.38 30.22 4.74
CA LEU A 33 -1.57 28.83 5.14
C LEU A 33 -3.07 28.49 5.26
N PRO A 34 -3.93 29.32 5.90
CA PRO A 34 -5.35 29.01 5.95
C PRO A 34 -6.03 28.98 4.59
N ARG A 35 -5.61 29.86 3.66
CA ARG A 35 -6.17 29.89 2.30
C ARG A 35 -5.77 28.65 1.51
N VAL A 36 -4.51 28.22 1.63
CA VAL A 36 -4.01 27.04 0.91
C VAL A 36 -4.61 25.76 1.49
N VAL A 37 -4.52 25.57 2.81
CA VAL A 37 -4.97 24.34 3.48
C VAL A 37 -6.47 24.11 3.23
N CYS A 38 -7.32 25.13 3.37
CA CYS A 38 -8.75 25.00 3.08
C CYS A 38 -9.05 24.62 1.62
N ASN A 39 -8.19 24.99 0.68
CA ASN A 39 -8.38 24.74 -0.75
C ASN A 39 -7.82 23.37 -1.19
N VAL A 40 -6.76 22.88 -0.54
CA VAL A 40 -6.07 21.64 -0.95
C VAL A 40 -6.40 20.44 -0.06
N THR A 41 -7.05 20.65 1.08
CA THR A 41 -7.52 19.57 1.95
C THR A 41 -8.91 19.84 2.50
N ARG A 42 -9.60 18.78 2.91
CA ARG A 42 -10.87 18.86 3.62
C ARG A 42 -10.60 18.81 5.12
N LEU A 43 -11.36 19.58 5.89
CA LEU A 43 -11.29 19.49 7.34
C LEU A 43 -11.63 18.06 7.76
N SER A 44 -10.74 17.42 8.52
CA SER A 44 -10.98 16.08 9.07
C SER A 44 -12.23 16.09 9.93
N LYS A 45 -13.03 15.02 9.88
CA LYS A 45 -14.25 14.86 10.70
C LYS A 45 -13.98 14.89 12.21
N ILE A 46 -12.72 14.80 12.63
CA ILE A 46 -12.29 14.89 14.03
C ILE A 46 -12.39 16.34 14.53
N TYR A 47 -12.33 17.33 13.63
CA TYR A 47 -12.42 18.75 13.98
C TYR A 47 -13.80 19.31 13.62
N ASN A 48 -14.40 20.05 14.55
CA ASN A 48 -15.70 20.67 14.32
C ASN A 48 -15.60 21.92 13.43
N CYS A 49 -14.45 22.60 13.47
CA CYS A 49 -14.19 23.78 12.65
C CYS A 49 -12.68 24.01 12.43
N TRP A 50 -12.35 24.87 11.47
CA TRP A 50 -10.96 25.24 11.16
C TRP A 50 -10.22 25.89 12.33
N LYS A 51 -10.92 26.62 13.20
CA LYS A 51 -10.31 27.24 14.39
C LYS A 51 -9.73 26.18 15.33
N GLU A 52 -10.44 25.07 15.52
CA GLU A 52 -9.99 23.94 16.34
C GLU A 52 -8.77 23.26 15.72
N PHE A 53 -8.81 23.03 14.40
CA PHE A 53 -7.67 22.50 13.66
C PHE A 53 -6.42 23.37 13.80
N TYR A 54 -6.54 24.70 13.65
CA TYR A 54 -5.39 25.60 13.79
C TYR A 54 -4.85 25.66 15.22
N ALA A 55 -5.72 25.62 16.23
CA ALA A 55 -5.28 25.55 17.63
C ALA A 55 -4.50 24.25 17.91
N HIS A 56 -4.95 23.12 17.35
CA HIS A 56 -4.24 21.85 17.43
C HIS A 56 -2.87 21.94 16.72
N LEU A 57 -2.86 22.48 15.49
CA LEU A 57 -1.64 22.68 14.69
C LEU A 57 -0.61 23.56 15.42
N GLN A 58 -1.05 24.61 16.11
CA GLN A 58 -0.17 25.46 16.93
C GLN A 58 0.36 24.73 18.17
N LYS A 59 -0.49 23.93 18.83
CA LYS A 59 -0.13 23.21 20.06
C LYS A 59 0.88 22.09 19.84
N PHE A 60 0.69 21.30 18.77
CA PHE A 60 1.49 20.09 18.52
C PHE A 60 2.50 20.26 17.39
N GLY A 61 2.48 21.41 16.71
CA GLY A 61 3.21 21.62 15.47
C GLY A 61 2.59 20.88 14.29
N CYS A 62 3.14 21.12 13.10
CA CYS A 62 2.82 20.34 11.92
C CYS A 62 4.02 20.28 10.97
N LEU A 63 4.07 19.22 10.17
CA LEU A 63 4.94 19.15 9.01
C LEU A 63 4.15 19.60 7.78
N LEU A 64 4.57 20.72 7.20
CA LEU A 64 4.05 21.19 5.91
C LEU A 64 5.06 20.83 4.83
N GLN A 65 4.72 19.83 4.03
CA GLN A 65 5.57 19.36 2.93
C GLN A 65 4.88 19.60 1.60
N ALA A 66 5.56 20.31 0.71
CA ALA A 66 5.13 20.44 -0.67
C ALA A 66 5.42 19.13 -1.41
N VAL A 67 4.37 18.45 -1.85
CA VAL A 67 4.46 17.25 -2.70
C VAL A 67 3.95 17.64 -4.09
N PRO A 68 4.77 17.49 -5.15
CA PRO A 68 4.33 17.87 -6.49
C PRO A 68 3.21 16.95 -6.97
N VAL A 69 2.20 17.51 -7.62
CA VAL A 69 1.13 16.70 -8.24
C VAL A 69 1.64 16.13 -9.56
N ALA A 70 2.29 14.97 -9.51
CA ALA A 70 2.79 14.28 -10.70
C ALA A 70 1.77 13.24 -11.19
N LYS A 71 1.39 13.33 -12.48
CA LYS A 71 0.40 12.45 -13.14
C LYS A 71 0.73 10.95 -13.04
N SER A 72 2.01 10.60 -13.03
CA SER A 72 2.50 9.21 -13.01
C SER A 72 3.20 8.84 -11.71
N SER A 73 2.90 9.54 -10.62
CA SER A 73 3.50 9.25 -9.32
C SER A 73 3.09 7.88 -8.77
N LYS A 74 4.00 7.30 -7.99
CA LYS A 74 3.84 6.03 -7.29
C LYS A 74 4.16 6.22 -5.82
N THR A 75 3.40 5.58 -4.97
CA THR A 75 3.68 5.56 -3.53
C THR A 75 4.08 4.13 -3.17
N ILE A 76 5.34 3.98 -2.75
CA ILE A 76 5.92 2.69 -2.40
C ILE A 76 6.20 2.71 -0.89
N VAL A 77 5.80 1.67 -0.18
CA VAL A 77 6.14 1.48 1.22
C VAL A 77 7.21 0.41 1.32
N VAL A 78 8.32 0.73 1.96
CA VAL A 78 9.40 -0.21 2.26
C VAL A 78 9.35 -0.56 3.73
N CYS A 79 9.32 -1.86 4.03
CA CYS A 79 9.32 -2.39 5.39
C CYS A 79 10.70 -2.96 5.72
N LEU A 80 11.28 -2.51 6.83
CA LEU A 80 12.65 -2.79 7.25
C LEU A 80 12.70 -3.27 8.71
N LEU A 81 13.72 -4.06 9.04
CA LEU A 81 14.21 -4.25 10.38
C LEU A 81 15.56 -3.54 10.50
N VAL A 82 15.68 -2.62 11.46
CA VAL A 82 16.94 -1.96 11.79
C VAL A 82 17.56 -2.68 13.00
N PRO A 83 18.63 -3.47 12.83
CA PRO A 83 19.31 -4.11 13.95
C PRO A 83 19.95 -3.07 14.88
N GLY A 84 20.17 -3.40 16.14
CA GLY A 84 20.87 -2.50 17.06
C GLY A 84 22.29 -2.21 16.58
N LYS A 85 22.76 -0.96 16.68
CA LYS A 85 24.09 -0.51 16.22
C LYS A 85 25.24 -1.42 16.66
N LYS A 86 25.17 -2.01 17.86
CA LYS A 86 26.18 -2.94 18.40
C LYS A 86 26.31 -4.25 17.62
N THR A 87 25.27 -4.67 16.89
CA THR A 87 25.27 -5.92 16.10
C THR A 87 26.16 -5.84 14.87
N LYS A 88 26.48 -4.63 14.38
CA LYS A 88 27.18 -4.37 13.11
C LYS A 88 26.47 -4.95 11.87
N GLU A 89 25.20 -5.35 12.02
CA GLU A 89 24.37 -5.79 10.90
C GLU A 89 23.70 -4.59 10.23
N PRO A 90 23.65 -4.53 8.89
CA PRO A 90 22.95 -3.47 8.19
C PRO A 90 21.43 -3.61 8.33
N PRO A 91 20.65 -2.52 8.12
CA PRO A 91 19.19 -2.61 7.99
C PRO A 91 18.76 -3.66 6.95
N ARG A 92 17.75 -4.46 7.31
CA ARG A 92 17.27 -5.59 6.50
C ARG A 92 15.91 -5.28 5.90
N TRP A 93 15.75 -5.52 4.61
CA TRP A 93 14.46 -5.40 3.93
C TRP A 93 13.58 -6.59 4.25
N LEU A 94 12.38 -6.31 4.78
CA LEU A 94 11.40 -7.31 5.18
C LEU A 94 10.30 -7.50 4.15
N GLY A 95 10.03 -6.49 3.33
CA GLY A 95 9.00 -6.50 2.30
C GLY A 95 8.77 -5.11 1.70
N THR A 96 8.02 -5.06 0.61
CA THR A 96 7.64 -3.83 -0.08
C THR A 96 6.16 -3.87 -0.44
N ALA A 97 5.55 -2.71 -0.61
CA ALA A 97 4.18 -2.61 -1.11
C ALA A 97 3.96 -1.36 -1.97
N ASP A 98 3.19 -1.48 -3.05
CA ASP A 98 2.58 -0.31 -3.69
C ASP A 98 1.37 0.10 -2.84
N LYS A 99 1.33 1.36 -2.40
CA LYS A 99 0.20 1.92 -1.65
C LYS A 99 -0.63 2.81 -2.56
N ILE A 100 -1.91 2.49 -2.67
CA ILE A 100 -2.89 3.26 -3.42
C ILE A 100 -3.96 3.72 -2.46
N ASN A 101 -4.19 5.02 -2.37
CA ASN A 101 -5.31 5.57 -1.60
C ASN A 101 -6.48 5.75 -2.57
N LEU A 102 -7.59 5.05 -2.32
CA LEU A 102 -8.79 5.23 -3.10
C LEU A 102 -9.48 6.51 -2.60
N GLU A 103 -9.70 7.47 -3.49
CA GLU A 103 -10.53 8.65 -3.20
C GLU A 103 -11.99 8.21 -3.04
N SER A 104 -12.32 7.73 -1.85
CA SER A 104 -13.66 7.28 -1.49
C SER A 104 -14.09 7.95 -0.19
N ARG A 105 -15.40 7.91 0.10
CA ARG A 105 -15.95 8.41 1.39
C ARG A 105 -15.33 7.70 2.61
N PHE A 106 -14.77 6.52 2.39
CA PHE A 106 -14.11 5.69 3.38
C PHE A 106 -12.61 5.75 3.06
N SER A 107 -11.76 6.12 4.04
CA SER A 107 -10.30 6.27 3.88
C SER A 107 -9.61 4.93 3.59
N THR A 108 -9.87 4.40 2.40
CA THR A 108 -9.56 3.05 1.94
C THR A 108 -8.18 3.09 1.30
N SER A 109 -7.26 2.29 1.80
CA SER A 109 -5.94 2.11 1.22
C SER A 109 -5.77 0.69 0.73
N ILE A 110 -5.23 0.55 -0.46
CA ILE A 110 -4.89 -0.72 -1.10
C ILE A 110 -3.38 -0.85 -1.05
N TYR A 111 -2.90 -2.04 -0.68
CA TYR A 111 -1.49 -2.39 -0.63
C TYR A 111 -1.27 -3.59 -1.54
N LEU A 112 -0.38 -3.47 -2.52
CA LEU A 112 0.00 -4.56 -3.41
C LEU A 112 1.39 -5.08 -3.02
N LEU A 113 1.53 -6.37 -2.73
CA LEU A 113 2.74 -6.97 -2.17
C LEU A 113 3.24 -8.13 -3.05
N PRO A 114 4.51 -8.15 -3.48
CA PRO A 114 5.49 -7.07 -3.35
C PRO A 114 5.10 -5.87 -4.22
N GLN A 115 5.74 -4.71 -4.02
CA GLN A 115 5.56 -3.58 -4.94
C GLN A 115 6.04 -3.99 -6.34
N SER A 116 5.32 -3.57 -7.38
CA SER A 116 5.64 -3.87 -8.79
C SER A 116 5.69 -2.62 -9.67
N SER A 117 5.47 -1.43 -9.10
CA SER A 117 5.38 -0.19 -9.87
C SER A 117 6.73 0.42 -10.25
N LEU A 118 7.81 0.04 -9.58
CA LEU A 118 9.16 0.54 -9.82
C LEU A 118 10.21 -0.55 -9.59
N GLU A 119 11.37 -0.43 -10.23
CA GLU A 119 12.52 -1.28 -9.90
C GLU A 119 13.07 -0.93 -8.52
N ILE A 120 13.29 -1.94 -7.67
CA ILE A 120 13.68 -1.73 -6.26
C ILE A 120 15.08 -1.11 -6.13
N SER A 121 15.98 -1.42 -7.08
CA SER A 121 17.35 -0.90 -7.16
C SER A 121 17.39 0.63 -7.25
N MET A 122 16.31 1.25 -7.76
CA MET A 122 16.20 2.70 -7.93
C MET A 122 15.88 3.44 -6.61
N ILE A 123 15.21 2.77 -5.66
CA ILE A 123 14.86 3.36 -4.35
C ILE A 123 15.81 2.91 -3.24
N GLU A 124 16.43 1.74 -3.41
CA GLU A 124 17.26 1.09 -2.41
C GLU A 124 18.39 1.99 -1.86
N PRO A 125 19.19 2.70 -2.68
CA PRO A 125 20.26 3.55 -2.16
C PRO A 125 19.77 4.65 -1.22
N THR A 126 18.61 5.25 -1.55
CA THR A 126 18.03 6.34 -0.75
C THR A 126 17.51 5.81 0.58
N VAL A 127 16.78 4.68 0.55
CA VAL A 127 16.19 4.07 1.73
C VAL A 127 17.27 3.47 2.65
N ASN A 128 18.28 2.79 2.09
CA ASN A 128 19.40 2.23 2.85
C ASN A 128 20.18 3.34 3.55
N ARG A 129 20.53 4.43 2.85
CA ARG A 129 21.23 5.56 3.47
C ARG A 129 20.43 6.14 4.63
N PHE A 130 19.12 6.31 4.46
CA PHE A 130 18.24 6.78 5.53
C PHE A 130 18.20 5.82 6.72
N ALA A 131 17.99 4.53 6.48
CA ALA A 131 17.89 3.52 7.54
C ALA A 131 19.22 3.33 8.30
N THR A 132 20.35 3.37 7.60
CA THR A 132 21.68 3.35 8.22
C THR A 132 21.91 4.58 9.08
N SER A 133 21.53 5.77 8.60
CA SER A 133 21.62 6.98 9.41
C SER A 133 20.74 6.89 10.67
N MET A 134 19.52 6.36 10.55
CA MET A 134 18.66 6.10 11.72
C MET A 134 19.36 5.17 12.73
N GLN A 135 19.98 4.08 12.25
CA GLN A 135 20.74 3.15 13.09
C GLN A 135 21.93 3.82 13.79
N GLU A 136 22.70 4.65 13.07
CA GLU A 136 23.85 5.37 13.59
C GLU A 136 23.47 6.34 14.71
N ASN A 137 22.28 6.95 14.57
CA ASN A 137 21.63 7.82 15.56
C ASN A 137 20.94 7.04 16.70
N GLY A 138 21.10 5.72 16.77
CA GLY A 138 20.67 4.89 17.89
C GLY A 138 19.29 4.25 17.75
N TYR A 139 18.62 4.41 16.60
CA TYR A 139 17.36 3.71 16.35
C TYR A 139 17.59 2.22 16.12
N PHE A 140 16.69 1.38 16.66
CA PHE A 140 16.64 -0.05 16.39
C PHE A 140 15.19 -0.55 16.48
N GLY A 141 14.85 -1.55 15.66
CA GLY A 141 13.50 -2.10 15.57
C GLY A 141 12.89 -2.00 14.17
N TYR A 142 11.57 -2.20 14.08
CA TYR A 142 10.83 -2.15 12.83
C TYR A 142 10.77 -0.72 12.29
N LEU A 143 10.97 -0.54 10.99
CA LEU A 143 10.91 0.75 10.33
C LEU A 143 10.15 0.58 9.02
N SER A 144 9.08 1.35 8.81
CA SER A 144 8.47 1.46 7.48
C SER A 144 8.66 2.86 6.93
N VAL A 145 9.04 2.95 5.65
CA VAL A 145 9.27 4.22 4.95
C VAL A 145 8.35 4.30 3.76
N GLU A 146 7.53 5.33 3.68
CA GLU A 146 6.66 5.63 2.54
C GLU A 146 7.38 6.60 1.59
N CYS A 147 7.67 6.12 0.40
CA CYS A 147 8.37 6.82 -0.66
C CYS A 147 7.38 7.25 -1.76
N TYR A 148 7.27 8.55 -1.99
CA TYR A 148 6.61 9.11 -3.16
C TYR A 148 7.60 9.28 -4.30
N CYS A 149 7.37 8.55 -5.37
CA CYS A 149 8.28 8.42 -6.50
C CYS A 149 7.62 9.02 -7.74
N TYR A 150 8.34 9.87 -8.48
CA TYR A 150 7.88 10.37 -9.77
C TYR A 150 9.06 10.70 -10.68
N VAL A 151 8.84 10.64 -12.00
CA VAL A 151 9.86 11.05 -12.98
C VAL A 151 9.68 12.52 -13.29
N GLN A 152 10.74 13.31 -13.10
CA GLN A 152 10.76 14.71 -13.47
C GLN A 152 11.00 14.85 -14.97
N LYS A 153 9.98 15.33 -15.70
CA LYS A 153 9.97 15.37 -17.18
C LYS A 153 11.13 16.14 -17.83
N THR A 154 11.65 17.17 -17.16
CA THR A 154 12.72 18.01 -17.73
C THR A 154 14.08 17.32 -17.75
N GLU A 155 14.30 16.34 -16.88
CA GLU A 155 15.63 15.72 -16.67
C GLU A 155 15.57 14.19 -16.79
N GLU A 156 14.40 13.61 -17.08
CA GLU A 156 14.10 12.17 -17.03
C GLU A 156 14.58 11.48 -15.75
N LYS A 157 14.71 12.25 -14.67
CA LYS A 157 15.26 11.80 -13.41
C LYS A 157 14.16 11.31 -12.50
N LEU A 158 14.34 10.12 -11.94
CA LEU A 158 13.51 9.63 -10.86
C LEU A 158 13.78 10.44 -9.59
N ILE A 159 12.73 11.05 -9.05
CA ILE A 159 12.73 11.70 -7.75
C ILE A 159 12.06 10.79 -6.74
N VAL A 160 12.76 10.50 -5.65
CA VAL A 160 12.27 9.70 -4.52
C VAL A 160 12.16 10.62 -3.31
N LEU A 161 10.93 10.91 -2.88
CA LEU A 161 10.64 11.71 -1.70
C LEU A 161 10.18 10.79 -0.56
N MET A 162 10.79 10.89 0.62
CA MET A 162 10.26 10.24 1.82
C MET A 162 9.11 11.11 2.36
N LEU A 163 7.91 10.54 2.45
CA LEU A 163 6.71 11.22 2.93
C LEU A 163 6.44 10.90 4.40
N ASN A 164 6.26 9.61 4.72
CA ASN A 164 5.94 9.16 6.06
C ASN A 164 6.97 8.14 6.53
N ILE A 165 7.36 8.26 7.79
CA ILE A 165 8.28 7.34 8.46
C ILE A 165 7.55 6.76 9.66
N TYR A 166 7.54 5.44 9.76
CA TYR A 166 6.88 4.69 10.82
C TYR A 166 7.93 3.91 11.62
N PRO A 167 8.54 4.51 12.66
CA PRO A 167 9.55 3.87 13.50
C PRO A 167 8.89 2.94 14.54
N TYR A 168 8.06 2.02 14.06
CA TYR A 168 7.36 1.02 14.85
C TYR A 168 6.83 -0.10 13.92
N TYR A 169 6.22 -1.13 14.51
CA TYR A 169 5.55 -2.18 13.75
C TYR A 169 4.29 -1.65 13.07
N SER A 170 4.41 -1.23 11.80
CA SER A 170 3.33 -0.58 11.05
C SER A 170 2.27 -1.58 10.56
N TYR A 171 1.11 -1.07 10.14
CA TYR A 171 0.11 -1.89 9.46
C TYR A 171 0.63 -2.53 8.18
N THR A 172 1.49 -1.84 7.42
CA THR A 172 2.10 -2.43 6.22
C THR A 172 3.04 -3.58 6.57
N GLN A 173 3.79 -3.44 7.68
CA GLN A 173 4.62 -4.52 8.20
C GLN A 173 3.78 -5.75 8.58
N SER A 174 2.60 -5.54 9.17
CA SER A 174 1.70 -6.66 9.49
C SER A 174 1.19 -7.39 8.24
N TYR A 175 0.94 -6.69 7.14
CA TYR A 175 0.59 -7.32 5.86
C TYR A 175 1.75 -8.11 5.25
N VAL A 176 2.98 -7.60 5.37
CA VAL A 176 4.20 -8.30 4.93
C VAL A 176 4.40 -9.59 5.71
N ASP A 177 4.22 -9.57 7.03
CA ASP A 177 4.38 -10.77 7.85
C ASP A 177 3.21 -11.73 7.70
N TRP A 178 1.99 -11.21 7.54
CA TRP A 178 0.83 -12.02 7.13
C TRP A 178 1.10 -12.73 5.80
N MET A 179 1.68 -12.05 4.82
CA MET A 179 2.01 -12.64 3.52
C MET A 179 2.99 -13.82 3.68
N LYS A 180 4.09 -13.63 4.44
CA LYS A 180 5.04 -14.70 4.75
C LYS A 180 4.36 -15.88 5.45
N PHE A 181 3.53 -15.59 6.44
CA PHE A 181 2.76 -16.61 7.16
C PHE A 181 1.79 -17.37 6.23
N ALA A 182 1.02 -16.64 5.42
CA ALA A 182 0.03 -17.20 4.52
C ALA A 182 0.66 -18.18 3.54
N ILE A 183 1.82 -17.83 2.97
CA ILE A 183 2.53 -18.64 1.98
C ILE A 183 3.53 -19.64 2.58
N GLY A 184 3.65 -19.67 3.91
CA GLY A 184 4.63 -20.49 4.63
C GLY A 184 6.09 -20.18 4.25
N GLY A 185 6.36 -18.99 3.73
CA GLY A 185 7.55 -18.71 2.96
C GLY A 185 8.26 -17.42 3.37
N LEU A 186 9.11 -16.91 2.47
CA LEU A 186 10.04 -15.83 2.76
C LEU A 186 9.97 -14.73 1.71
N TYR A 187 10.47 -13.54 2.08
CA TYR A 187 10.68 -12.43 1.15
C TYR A 187 12.13 -12.41 0.70
N ASN A 188 12.36 -12.48 -0.62
CA ASN A 188 13.65 -12.29 -1.26
C ASN A 188 13.78 -10.82 -1.68
N HIS A 189 14.59 -10.05 -0.93
CA HIS A 189 14.78 -8.63 -1.19
C HIS A 189 15.52 -8.36 -2.51
N GLN A 190 16.48 -9.21 -2.91
CA GLN A 190 17.30 -8.98 -4.11
C GLN A 190 16.45 -9.00 -5.38
N LYS A 191 15.44 -9.87 -5.40
CA LYS A 191 14.50 -9.98 -6.52
C LYS A 191 13.18 -9.25 -6.28
N ASN A 192 12.98 -8.69 -5.09
CA ASN A 192 11.72 -8.12 -4.65
C ASN A 192 10.53 -9.09 -4.82
N GLN A 193 10.66 -10.32 -4.30
CA GLN A 193 9.69 -11.41 -4.50
C GLN A 193 9.32 -12.09 -3.19
N PHE A 194 8.07 -12.50 -3.06
CA PHE A 194 7.65 -13.45 -2.02
C PHE A 194 7.65 -14.87 -2.59
N LEU A 195 8.29 -15.80 -1.88
CA LEU A 195 8.48 -17.17 -2.31
C LEU A 195 7.80 -18.11 -1.32
N SER A 196 6.85 -18.93 -1.80
CA SER A 196 6.15 -19.96 -1.03
C SER A 196 7.04 -21.17 -0.76
N ASP A 197 6.73 -21.90 0.31
CA ASP A 197 7.29 -23.22 0.64
C ASP A 197 6.78 -24.38 -0.23
N ILE A 198 5.81 -24.14 -1.12
CA ILE A 198 5.27 -25.19 -2.00
C ILE A 198 6.30 -25.58 -3.05
N ALA A 199 6.55 -26.88 -3.20
CA ALA A 199 7.39 -27.41 -4.27
C ALA A 199 6.85 -27.01 -5.64
N ALA A 200 7.69 -26.36 -6.46
CA ALA A 200 7.36 -26.13 -7.85
C ALA A 200 7.25 -27.49 -8.55
N VAL A 201 6.11 -27.76 -9.20
CA VAL A 201 5.95 -28.97 -10.02
C VAL A 201 6.93 -28.87 -11.18
N SER A 202 7.78 -29.90 -11.35
CA SER A 202 8.83 -29.91 -12.35
C SER A 202 8.24 -29.91 -13.77
N GLU A 203 8.92 -29.28 -14.72
CA GLU A 203 8.46 -29.23 -16.12
C GLU A 203 8.29 -30.62 -16.74
N TYR A 204 9.04 -31.61 -16.24
CA TYR A 204 8.94 -33.02 -16.64
C TYR A 204 7.62 -33.67 -16.15
N GLU A 205 7.19 -33.39 -14.92
CA GLU A 205 5.92 -33.86 -14.38
C GLU A 205 4.72 -33.21 -15.08
N ARG A 206 4.85 -31.92 -15.44
CA ARG A 206 3.85 -31.20 -16.25
C ARG A 206 3.59 -31.91 -17.57
N ARG A 207 4.67 -32.24 -18.30
CA ARG A 207 4.58 -32.93 -19.60
C ARG A 207 3.99 -34.33 -19.49
N LYS A 208 4.27 -35.09 -18.42
CA LYS A 208 3.65 -36.41 -18.20
C LYS A 208 2.15 -36.34 -17.94
N SER A 209 1.69 -35.33 -17.20
CA SER A 209 0.25 -35.16 -16.90
C SER A 209 -0.58 -34.71 -18.11
N SER A 210 0.00 -33.89 -19.01
CA SER A 210 -0.70 -33.38 -20.19
C SER A 210 -0.97 -34.44 -21.27
N PHE A 211 -0.24 -35.56 -21.27
CA PHE A 211 -0.52 -36.68 -22.18
C PHE A 211 -1.68 -37.59 -21.73
N ILE A 212 -2.09 -37.53 -20.46
CA ILE A 212 -3.07 -38.48 -19.89
C ILE A 212 -4.47 -37.85 -19.73
N PHE A 213 -4.60 -36.52 -19.69
CA PHE A 213 -5.89 -35.83 -19.56
C PHE A 213 -6.05 -34.72 -20.61
N MET A 214 -6.72 -35.05 -21.74
CA MET A 214 -7.13 -34.08 -22.77
C MET A 214 -8.38 -33.27 -22.39
N GLU A 215 -8.97 -33.47 -21.21
CA GLU A 215 -10.12 -32.70 -20.74
C GLU A 215 -9.78 -31.96 -19.45
N LYS A 216 -9.68 -30.62 -19.56
CA LYS A 216 -9.31 -29.62 -18.54
C LYS A 216 -7.85 -29.65 -18.12
N ILE A 217 -7.09 -28.71 -18.70
CA ILE A 217 -5.88 -28.16 -18.10
C ILE A 217 -6.26 -27.78 -16.65
N PRO A 218 -5.70 -28.41 -15.63
CA PRO A 218 -5.98 -27.96 -14.28
C PRO A 218 -5.28 -26.60 -14.10
N GLU A 219 -5.98 -25.61 -13.56
CA GLU A 219 -5.42 -24.31 -13.16
C GLU A 219 -4.42 -24.52 -12.00
N TRP A 220 -3.27 -25.13 -12.28
CA TRP A 220 -2.15 -25.17 -11.37
C TRP A 220 -1.39 -23.88 -11.55
N ASN A 221 -1.42 -23.03 -10.53
CA ASN A 221 -0.58 -21.85 -10.45
C ASN A 221 0.78 -22.33 -9.88
N GLU A 222 1.63 -22.87 -10.76
CA GLU A 222 2.83 -23.69 -10.47
C GLU A 222 4.12 -22.89 -10.18
N THR A 223 4.01 -21.59 -9.89
CA THR A 223 5.16 -20.77 -9.50
C THR A 223 5.33 -20.81 -7.98
N THR A 224 6.56 -20.63 -7.49
CA THR A 224 6.81 -20.37 -6.06
C THR A 224 6.53 -18.92 -5.70
N GLU A 225 6.59 -18.02 -6.69
CA GLU A 225 6.31 -16.60 -6.52
C GLU A 225 4.87 -16.37 -6.12
N ARG A 226 4.67 -15.40 -5.23
CA ARG A 226 3.35 -15.05 -4.71
C ARG A 226 3.15 -13.55 -4.78
N TYR A 227 1.93 -13.18 -5.14
CA TYR A 227 1.46 -11.80 -5.14
C TYR A 227 0.26 -11.71 -4.21
N ALA A 228 0.19 -10.62 -3.47
CA ALA A 228 -0.86 -10.37 -2.52
C ALA A 228 -1.39 -8.95 -2.61
N VAL A 229 -2.62 -8.78 -2.12
CA VAL A 229 -3.26 -7.50 -1.98
C VAL A 229 -3.90 -7.43 -0.60
N ALA A 230 -3.72 -6.30 0.08
CA ALA A 230 -4.45 -5.96 1.28
C ALA A 230 -5.29 -4.70 1.03
N ILE A 231 -6.54 -4.70 1.48
CA ILE A 231 -7.47 -3.58 1.38
C ILE A 231 -7.89 -3.20 2.79
N SER A 232 -7.43 -2.03 3.26
CA SER A 232 -7.88 -1.48 4.54
C SER A 232 -9.26 -0.85 4.42
N GLN A 233 -10.01 -0.81 5.52
CA GLN A 233 -11.28 -0.08 5.60
C GLN A 233 -12.32 -0.52 4.54
N LEU A 234 -12.39 -1.83 4.25
CA LEU A 234 -13.48 -2.41 3.46
C LEU A 234 -14.80 -2.17 4.19
N HIS A 235 -15.73 -1.42 3.59
CA HIS A 235 -16.93 -0.95 4.26
C HIS A 235 -18.20 -1.53 3.66
N HIS A 236 -19.06 -2.06 4.53
CA HIS A 236 -20.44 -2.39 4.18
C HIS A 236 -21.33 -2.32 5.43
N THR A 237 -22.39 -1.52 5.39
CA THR A 237 -23.29 -1.33 6.55
C THR A 237 -23.95 -2.60 7.06
N THR A 238 -24.14 -3.59 6.19
CA THR A 238 -24.75 -4.88 6.60
C THR A 238 -23.79 -5.82 7.32
N PHE A 239 -22.48 -5.59 7.33
CA PHE A 239 -21.54 -6.47 8.04
C PHE A 239 -21.87 -6.58 9.52
N SER A 240 -22.23 -5.48 10.17
CA SER A 240 -22.64 -5.46 11.58
C SER A 240 -23.95 -6.20 11.86
N ALA A 241 -24.81 -6.40 10.85
CA ALA A 241 -26.10 -7.06 11.01
C ALA A 241 -25.97 -8.60 11.07
N TYR A 242 -24.87 -9.17 10.58
CA TYR A 242 -24.65 -10.61 10.60
C TYR A 242 -23.90 -11.07 11.86
N ARG A 243 -24.30 -12.22 12.41
CA ARG A 243 -23.44 -12.99 13.31
C ARG A 243 -22.24 -13.51 12.53
N TRP A 244 -21.08 -13.62 13.18
CA TRP A 244 -19.82 -14.03 12.54
C TRP A 244 -19.95 -15.33 11.74
N THR A 245 -20.61 -16.35 12.29
CA THR A 245 -20.82 -17.65 11.60
C THR A 245 -21.56 -17.51 10.28
N ASN A 246 -22.63 -16.71 10.25
CA ASN A 246 -23.41 -16.45 9.04
C ASN A 246 -22.62 -15.63 8.02
N LEU A 247 -21.83 -14.67 8.50
CA LEU A 247 -20.99 -13.83 7.65
C LEU A 247 -19.85 -14.64 7.03
N LYS A 248 -19.19 -15.51 7.80
CA LYS A 248 -18.18 -16.44 7.30
C LYS A 248 -18.74 -17.34 6.19
N ASN A 249 -19.91 -17.94 6.41
CA ASN A 249 -20.57 -18.77 5.38
C ASN A 249 -20.93 -17.96 4.13
N LEU A 250 -21.27 -16.67 4.30
CA LEU A 250 -21.53 -15.76 3.17
C LEU A 250 -20.23 -15.49 2.40
N PHE A 251 -19.14 -15.17 3.08
CA PHE A 251 -17.83 -14.97 2.47
C PHE A 251 -17.38 -16.19 1.67
N GLU A 252 -17.49 -17.39 2.25
CA GLU A 252 -17.13 -18.64 1.56
C GLU A 252 -17.98 -18.86 0.29
N LYS A 253 -19.29 -18.57 0.33
CA LYS A 253 -20.17 -18.61 -0.86
C LYS A 253 -19.76 -17.61 -1.95
N CYS A 254 -19.17 -16.48 -1.57
CA CYS A 254 -18.66 -15.49 -2.51
C CYS A 254 -17.26 -15.84 -3.06
N GLY A 255 -16.68 -16.98 -2.68
CA GLY A 255 -15.32 -17.36 -3.07
C GLY A 255 -14.23 -16.76 -2.17
N ILE A 256 -14.62 -16.14 -1.05
CA ILE A 256 -13.71 -15.57 -0.07
C ILE A 256 -13.36 -16.64 0.95
N SER A 257 -12.36 -17.44 0.59
CA SER A 257 -11.80 -18.48 1.43
C SER A 257 -10.32 -18.67 1.09
N PHE A 258 -9.57 -19.20 2.04
CA PHE A 258 -8.14 -19.47 1.88
C PHE A 258 -7.88 -20.97 1.82
N ASP A 259 -7.27 -21.44 0.73
CA ASP A 259 -6.82 -22.82 0.58
C ASP A 259 -5.44 -22.98 1.20
N ARG A 260 -5.39 -23.62 2.37
CA ARG A 260 -4.13 -23.90 3.09
C ARG A 260 -3.17 -24.78 2.30
N LYS A 261 -3.67 -25.71 1.47
CA LYS A 261 -2.81 -26.64 0.71
C LYS A 261 -2.15 -25.94 -0.46
N LYS A 262 -2.91 -25.09 -1.17
CA LYS A 262 -2.40 -24.31 -2.30
C LYS A 262 -1.75 -22.98 -1.91
N ARG A 263 -1.87 -22.59 -0.63
CA ARG A 263 -1.36 -21.31 -0.08
C ARG A 263 -1.87 -20.10 -0.87
N GLN A 264 -3.14 -20.16 -1.27
CA GLN A 264 -3.78 -19.15 -2.11
C GLN A 264 -5.24 -18.96 -1.70
N GLY A 265 -5.80 -17.80 -2.03
CA GLY A 265 -7.18 -17.43 -1.74
C GLY A 265 -7.29 -16.07 -1.09
N SER A 266 -8.43 -15.81 -0.45
CA SER A 266 -8.70 -14.53 0.20
C SER A 266 -9.41 -14.69 1.55
N SER A 267 -9.33 -13.67 2.37
CA SER A 267 -9.96 -13.62 3.68
C SER A 267 -10.38 -12.20 4.00
N ILE A 268 -11.46 -12.06 4.77
CA ILE A 268 -11.89 -10.79 5.35
C ILE A 268 -11.88 -10.95 6.87
N ILE A 269 -11.19 -10.03 7.54
CA ILE A 269 -11.18 -9.89 8.99
C ILE A 269 -11.95 -8.61 9.30
N LEU A 270 -13.01 -8.70 10.09
CA LEU A 270 -13.72 -7.50 10.53
C LEU A 270 -12.96 -6.82 11.67
N HIS A 271 -13.09 -5.49 11.76
CA HIS A 271 -12.67 -4.76 12.95
C HIS A 271 -13.50 -5.18 14.18
N ASP A 272 -13.01 -4.80 15.36
CA ASP A 272 -13.59 -5.12 16.68
C ASP A 272 -15.11 -4.90 16.75
N ALA A 273 -15.78 -5.52 17.73
CA ALA A 273 -17.22 -5.62 17.88
C ALA A 273 -17.98 -4.29 17.75
N GLU A 274 -17.34 -3.17 18.10
CA GLU A 274 -17.88 -1.81 18.05
C GLU A 274 -17.91 -1.21 16.63
N ILE A 275 -17.00 -1.63 15.73
CA ILE A 275 -16.84 -1.04 14.37
C ILE A 275 -16.97 -2.13 13.29
N ARG A 276 -17.92 -3.05 13.47
CA ARG A 276 -18.15 -4.20 12.56
C ARG A 276 -18.60 -3.85 11.14
N ASN A 277 -18.83 -2.59 10.81
CA ASN A 277 -19.12 -2.15 9.44
C ASN A 277 -17.88 -2.10 8.56
N PHE A 278 -16.69 -2.19 9.15
CA PHE A 278 -15.42 -2.15 8.46
C PHE A 278 -14.66 -3.47 8.61
N GLY A 279 -13.89 -3.83 7.59
CA GLY A 279 -12.98 -4.96 7.61
C GLY A 279 -11.71 -4.72 6.82
N LEU A 280 -10.77 -5.64 7.00
CA LEU A 280 -9.55 -5.80 6.25
C LEU A 280 -9.74 -7.00 5.33
N MET A 281 -9.63 -6.79 4.01
CA MET A 281 -9.55 -7.90 3.06
C MET A 281 -8.09 -8.14 2.71
N VAL A 282 -7.68 -9.40 2.73
CA VAL A 282 -6.37 -9.83 2.26
C VAL A 282 -6.54 -10.96 1.26
N ALA A 283 -5.73 -10.98 0.23
CA ALA A 283 -5.78 -12.02 -0.79
C ALA A 283 -4.38 -12.31 -1.34
N VAL A 284 -4.11 -13.57 -1.67
CA VAL A 284 -2.82 -14.04 -2.18
C VAL A 284 -3.03 -15.11 -3.24
N SER A 285 -2.26 -15.06 -4.32
CA SER A 285 -2.21 -16.07 -5.37
C SER A 285 -0.81 -16.14 -5.98
N ALA A 286 -0.58 -17.04 -6.93
CA ALA A 286 0.75 -17.24 -7.53
C ALA A 286 1.15 -16.18 -8.56
N SER A 287 0.23 -15.32 -8.98
CA SER A 287 0.54 -14.19 -9.86
C SER A 287 -0.29 -12.97 -9.56
N MET A 288 0.19 -11.80 -9.99
CA MET A 288 -0.55 -10.55 -9.86
C MET A 288 -1.87 -10.59 -10.60
N THR A 289 -1.88 -11.03 -11.87
CA THR A 289 -3.10 -11.10 -12.70
C THR A 289 -4.18 -11.98 -12.06
N THR A 290 -3.80 -13.15 -11.55
CA THR A 290 -4.74 -14.06 -10.87
C THR A 290 -5.24 -13.47 -9.56
N THR A 291 -4.38 -12.79 -8.79
CA THR A 291 -4.76 -12.12 -7.54
C THR A 291 -5.75 -10.99 -7.80
N LEU A 292 -5.49 -10.11 -8.77
CA LEU A 292 -6.35 -8.98 -9.11
C LEU A 292 -7.73 -9.47 -9.62
N SER A 293 -7.74 -10.46 -10.52
CA SER A 293 -8.98 -11.07 -11.02
C SER A 293 -9.79 -11.74 -9.91
N MET A 294 -9.12 -12.47 -9.00
CA MET A 294 -9.77 -13.10 -7.85
C MET A 294 -10.43 -12.05 -6.94
N ILE A 295 -9.75 -10.95 -6.64
CA ILE A 295 -10.30 -9.90 -5.78
C ILE A 295 -11.49 -9.20 -6.44
N HIS A 296 -11.37 -8.86 -7.72
CA HIS A 296 -12.48 -8.30 -8.48
C HIS A 296 -13.72 -9.19 -8.37
N ASN A 297 -13.58 -10.48 -8.69
CA ASN A 297 -14.69 -11.44 -8.64
C ASN A 297 -15.27 -11.60 -7.23
N ASN A 298 -14.41 -11.69 -6.21
CA ASN A 298 -14.83 -11.81 -4.81
C ASN A 298 -15.63 -10.59 -4.35
N LEU A 299 -15.16 -9.37 -4.68
CA LEU A 299 -15.82 -8.12 -4.32
C LEU A 299 -17.16 -7.94 -5.04
N THR A 300 -17.22 -8.27 -6.34
CA THR A 300 -18.46 -8.23 -7.13
C THR A 300 -19.52 -9.16 -6.54
N LYS A 301 -19.16 -10.44 -6.34
CA LYS A 301 -20.07 -11.44 -5.75
C LYS A 301 -20.51 -11.07 -4.34
N LEU A 302 -19.59 -10.52 -3.54
CA LEU A 302 -19.90 -10.06 -2.19
C LEU A 302 -20.91 -8.91 -2.21
N HIS A 303 -20.69 -7.92 -3.09
CA HIS A 303 -21.60 -6.80 -3.24
C HIS A 303 -23.00 -7.24 -3.69
N GLU A 304 -23.09 -8.10 -4.70
CA GLU A 304 -24.36 -8.66 -5.18
C GLU A 304 -25.10 -9.40 -4.06
N THR A 305 -24.40 -10.29 -3.37
CA THR A 305 -24.98 -11.14 -2.30
C THR A 305 -25.50 -10.30 -1.13
N LEU A 306 -24.78 -9.24 -0.75
CA LEU A 306 -25.20 -8.35 0.34
C LEU A 306 -26.32 -7.39 -0.09
N THR A 307 -26.36 -7.02 -1.36
CA THR A 307 -27.38 -6.10 -1.90
C THR A 307 -28.72 -6.79 -2.13
N ILE A 308 -28.72 -8.03 -2.64
CA ILE A 308 -29.94 -8.85 -2.83
C ILE A 308 -30.74 -8.98 -1.52
N LYS A 309 -30.06 -9.03 -0.38
CA LYS A 309 -30.70 -9.20 0.93
C LYS A 309 -31.08 -7.88 1.61
N SER A 310 -30.68 -6.74 1.06
CA SER A 310 -30.89 -5.44 1.72
C SER A 310 -32.11 -4.71 1.17
N LYS A 311 -33.06 -4.36 2.04
CA LYS A 311 -34.24 -3.54 1.68
C LYS A 311 -33.92 -2.05 1.46
N LYS A 312 -32.78 -1.58 1.94
CA LYS A 312 -32.28 -0.20 1.78
C LYS A 312 -30.96 -0.22 1.01
N LYS A 313 -30.67 0.85 0.27
CA LYS A 313 -29.37 1.02 -0.40
C LYS A 313 -28.26 1.05 0.67
N PRO A 314 -27.37 0.04 0.72
CA PRO A 314 -26.32 0.00 1.73
C PRO A 314 -25.25 1.06 1.44
N GLU A 315 -24.62 1.61 2.48
CA GLU A 315 -23.39 2.38 2.30
C GLU A 315 -22.22 1.41 2.20
N THR A 316 -21.41 1.56 1.14
CA THR A 316 -20.34 0.61 0.84
C THR A 316 -19.32 1.19 -0.13
N ASN A 317 -18.07 0.69 -0.06
CA ASN A 317 -17.02 0.92 -1.05
C ASN A 317 -16.76 -0.28 -1.98
N LEU A 318 -17.48 -1.40 -1.85
CA LEU A 318 -17.23 -2.62 -2.63
C LEU A 318 -17.28 -2.40 -4.15
N PRO A 319 -18.27 -1.68 -4.74
CA PRO A 319 -18.33 -1.50 -6.19
C PRO A 319 -17.14 -0.72 -6.75
N ALA A 320 -16.76 0.36 -6.07
CA ALA A 320 -15.63 1.19 -6.48
C ALA A 320 -14.30 0.41 -6.42
N LEU A 321 -14.14 -0.46 -5.42
CA LEU A 321 -12.99 -1.36 -5.33
C LEU A 321 -13.02 -2.41 -6.45
N ALA A 322 -14.17 -3.04 -6.71
CA ALA A 322 -14.30 -4.03 -7.77
C ALA A 322 -13.94 -3.44 -9.15
N GLU A 323 -14.45 -2.24 -9.47
CA GLU A 323 -14.12 -1.53 -10.70
C GLU A 323 -12.63 -1.19 -10.78
N PHE A 324 -12.04 -0.71 -9.69
CA PHE A 324 -10.62 -0.42 -9.60
C PHE A 324 -9.76 -1.66 -9.94
N PHE A 325 -10.06 -2.80 -9.33
CA PHE A 325 -9.30 -4.04 -9.58
C PHE A 325 -9.53 -4.61 -10.98
N LEU A 326 -10.73 -4.43 -11.56
CA LEU A 326 -10.97 -4.79 -12.96
C LEU A 326 -10.06 -4.00 -13.90
N LYS A 327 -10.06 -2.67 -13.76
CA LYS A 327 -9.22 -1.79 -14.58
C LYS A 327 -7.74 -2.13 -14.43
N LEU A 328 -7.28 -2.29 -13.20
CA LEU A 328 -5.89 -2.64 -12.93
C LEU A 328 -5.51 -4.01 -13.53
N SER A 329 -6.41 -5.00 -13.46
CA SER A 329 -6.19 -6.31 -14.07
C SER A 329 -6.08 -6.23 -15.59
N LEU A 330 -6.93 -5.44 -16.25
CA LEU A 330 -6.89 -5.22 -17.69
C LEU A 330 -5.60 -4.50 -18.13
N ASP A 331 -5.21 -3.45 -17.41
CA ASP A 331 -3.97 -2.70 -17.69
C ASP A 331 -2.75 -3.63 -17.66
N TYR A 332 -2.68 -4.54 -16.67
CA TYR A 332 -1.57 -5.50 -16.57
C TYR A 332 -1.62 -6.62 -17.61
N GLN A 333 -2.80 -7.10 -17.99
CA GLN A 333 -2.93 -8.07 -19.08
C GLN A 333 -2.44 -7.47 -20.40
N ASN A 334 -2.81 -6.22 -20.70
CA ASN A 334 -2.35 -5.52 -21.89
C ASN A 334 -0.83 -5.31 -21.89
N LEU A 335 -0.24 -4.97 -20.75
CA LEU A 335 1.22 -4.84 -20.60
C LEU A 335 1.95 -6.19 -20.79
N ALA A 336 1.37 -7.30 -20.33
CA ALA A 336 1.94 -8.63 -20.53
C ALA A 336 1.88 -9.06 -22.01
N VAL A 337 0.78 -8.77 -22.70
CA VAL A 337 0.62 -9.07 -24.14
C VAL A 337 1.61 -8.25 -24.97
N ASN A 338 1.82 -6.97 -24.64
CA ASN A 338 2.75 -6.11 -25.36
C ASN A 338 4.23 -6.53 -25.23
N LYS A 339 4.61 -7.25 -24.18
CA LYS A 339 5.96 -7.86 -24.07
C LYS A 339 6.14 -9.09 -24.97
N CYS A 340 5.04 -9.71 -25.43
CA CYS A 340 5.05 -10.88 -26.28
C CYS A 340 4.89 -10.56 -27.77
N SER A 341 4.87 -9.29 -28.17
CA SER A 341 5.01 -8.89 -29.57
C SER A 341 6.51 -8.83 -29.90
N PRO A 342 7.07 -9.79 -30.66
CA PRO A 342 8.39 -9.58 -31.24
C PRO A 342 8.25 -8.43 -32.24
N ASN A 343 8.88 -7.29 -31.94
CA ASN A 343 9.10 -6.28 -32.96
C ASN A 343 9.93 -6.92 -34.07
N PHE A 344 9.38 -6.93 -35.29
CA PHE A 344 10.14 -7.03 -36.53
C PHE A 344 11.00 -5.78 -36.73
#